data_AF-A0AA48QWI8-F1
#
_entry.id   AF-A0AA48QWI8-F1
#
_cell.length_a   1.000
_cell.length_b   1.000
_cell.length_c   1.000
_cell.angle_alpha   90.00
_cell.angle_beta   90.00
_cell.angle_gamma   90.00
#
_symmetry.space_group_name_H-M   'P 1'
#
loop_
_entity.id
_entity.type
_entity.pdbx_description
1 polymer ?
#
loop_
_entity_poly.entity_id
_entity_poly.type
_entity_poly.pdbx_seq_one_letter_code
_entity_poly.pdbx_strand_id
1 'polypeptide(L)'
;MVALTISLPPVHLEQMHALEPPSPNHLTPASIDEPFHLYLAPSGDSATTLVGPLKIIKIIDCNPLEKVPSKVPSLDTSTSGSVTLDGDAPTKVAKADKASAKAAKRQARRDLNRAKRKAEAAAVERKQQPWEVTLGDIGTSAQGPSQSATTQIDSSRFTVPSECRYGRTLPIFTYDLSHAPAVAVVETLVADYGAWSITLTDPSYRIFLSPALDVAISFKVVRSLRVAVAFGDPVCHPARLPSAVADFHAFCRARGWGVAFVAARSATAKVAQVTGWATVQFAVEQIVEPASNPVLDGTRGRRQALVVKKLAREAPVQIYRPVEGRNAELESQLQEAYETVYAVKEERDGAPYSTKLRLFALPNLSTVLYTTDSTGLPNGIVGLLRVGEGRYLLDPLVATPSAPTGTTDYLTVLAMGYARRLGASLSFGTEPTPNVGEVYGMRRFMEAETRLVHAATYTAFGMDGKKTLHKFHPSRSEALHLVLGSSGVLGQSAAAAAIWKATHLHYRPVIAPLVGLVEQRQAGETLEAMLSLLVERGQLRPYLEQCISSGSDTACEGPAED
;
A
#
# COMPACT_ATOMS: atom_id res chain seq x y z
N MET A 1 58.36 21.59 -13.36
CA MET A 1 57.18 21.68 -12.47
C MET A 1 57.20 23.03 -11.79
N VAL A 2 56.35 23.96 -12.25
CA VAL A 2 56.25 25.33 -11.75
C VAL A 2 55.17 25.34 -10.69
N ALA A 3 55.52 25.73 -9.45
CA ALA A 3 54.57 25.92 -8.36
C ALA A 3 54.13 27.38 -8.34
N LEU A 4 52.83 27.60 -8.49
CA LEU A 4 52.16 28.90 -8.43
C LEU A 4 51.62 29.11 -7.02
N THR A 5 52.21 30.05 -6.28
CA THR A 5 51.73 30.51 -4.97
C THR A 5 50.87 31.75 -5.18
N ILE A 6 49.60 31.70 -4.77
CA ILE A 6 48.67 32.84 -4.82
C ILE A 6 48.55 33.42 -3.41
N SER A 7 48.96 34.69 -3.24
CA SER A 7 48.71 35.48 -2.03
C SER A 7 47.28 36.03 -2.03
N LEU A 8 46.58 35.90 -0.90
CA LEU A 8 45.32 36.59 -0.62
C LEU A 8 45.58 37.84 0.23
N PRO A 9 44.81 38.94 0.04
CA PRO A 9 44.96 40.16 0.82
C PRO A 9 44.26 40.07 2.19
N PRO A 10 44.61 40.94 3.15
CA PRO A 10 44.09 40.89 4.51
C PRO A 10 42.64 41.36 4.58
N VAL A 11 41.81 40.64 5.34
CA VAL A 11 40.43 41.00 5.65
C VAL A 11 40.42 41.88 6.89
N HIS A 12 39.84 43.09 6.78
CA HIS A 12 39.55 43.97 7.89
C HIS A 12 38.44 43.37 8.77
N LEU A 13 38.73 43.17 10.06
CA LEU A 13 37.74 42.87 11.10
C LEU A 13 37.13 44.18 11.61
N GLU A 14 35.89 44.47 11.22
CA GLU A 14 35.05 45.42 11.95
C GLU A 14 34.28 44.70 13.06
N GLN A 15 34.25 45.34 14.22
CA GLN A 15 33.61 44.88 15.46
C GLN A 15 32.08 44.83 15.30
N MET A 16 31.50 43.64 15.40
CA MET A 16 30.06 43.49 15.62
C MET A 16 29.75 43.34 17.10
N HIS A 17 28.89 44.24 17.58
CA HIS A 17 28.28 44.21 18.90
C HIS A 17 27.52 42.91 19.16
N ALA A 18 27.67 42.40 20.38
CA ALA A 18 26.99 41.21 20.89
C ALA A 18 25.47 41.43 20.95
N LEU A 19 24.72 40.53 20.31
CA LEU A 19 23.30 40.29 20.55
C LEU A 19 23.15 38.91 21.19
N GLU A 20 22.38 38.86 22.28
CA GLU A 20 22.08 37.68 23.09
C GLU A 20 21.44 36.55 22.28
N PRO A 21 21.70 35.27 22.61
CA PRO A 21 21.07 34.14 21.95
C PRO A 21 19.63 33.92 22.44
N PRO A 22 18.66 33.60 21.56
CA PRO A 22 17.37 33.11 21.99
C PRO A 22 17.44 31.65 22.45
N SER A 23 16.62 31.35 23.46
CA SER A 23 16.42 30.05 24.12
C SER A 23 16.03 28.92 23.15
N PRO A 24 16.49 27.66 23.37
CA PRO A 24 16.17 26.53 22.49
C PRO A 24 14.87 25.85 22.92
N ASN A 25 13.80 26.00 22.15
CA ASN A 25 12.66 25.08 22.18
C ASN A 25 12.03 24.99 20.78
N HIS A 26 12.68 24.23 19.90
CA HIS A 26 12.05 23.66 18.71
C HIS A 26 12.64 22.28 18.45
N LEU A 27 11.84 21.24 18.71
CA LEU A 27 12.12 19.88 18.29
C LEU A 27 12.13 19.83 16.76
N THR A 28 13.27 19.47 16.17
CA THR A 28 13.40 19.13 14.75
C THR A 28 12.89 17.70 14.52
N PRO A 29 12.11 17.41 13.46
CA PRO A 29 11.73 16.05 13.13
C PRO A 29 12.96 15.25 12.70
N ALA A 30 13.10 14.05 13.27
CA ALA A 30 14.20 13.12 13.04
C ALA A 30 14.44 12.87 11.54
N SER A 31 15.60 13.36 11.11
CA SER A 31 16.30 12.98 9.90
C SER A 31 16.78 11.53 10.04
N ILE A 32 16.42 10.63 9.12
CA ILE A 32 17.15 9.34 8.97
C ILE A 32 18.52 9.69 8.38
N ASP A 33 19.43 10.02 9.28
CA ASP A 33 20.89 9.95 9.20
C ASP A 33 21.33 10.34 10.63
N GLU A 34 21.49 9.36 11.54
CA GLU A 34 22.25 9.60 12.76
C GLU A 34 23.73 9.83 12.38
N PRO A 35 24.42 10.79 13.02
CA PRO A 35 25.83 11.00 12.75
C PRO A 35 26.65 9.90 13.45
N PHE A 36 27.31 9.03 12.67
CA PHE A 36 28.39 8.22 13.21
C PHE A 36 29.53 9.13 13.66
N HIS A 37 29.82 9.13 14.97
CA HIS A 37 31.04 9.70 15.50
C HIS A 37 32.23 8.82 15.07
N LEU A 38 33.06 9.37 14.19
CA LEU A 38 34.38 8.84 13.85
C LEU A 38 35.27 8.90 15.10
N TYR A 39 35.46 7.76 15.77
CA TYR A 39 36.64 7.56 16.59
C TYR A 39 37.85 7.39 15.67
N LEU A 40 38.72 8.40 15.66
CA LEU A 40 40.09 8.24 15.19
C LEU A 40 40.87 7.48 16.26
N ALA A 41 41.39 6.30 15.91
CA ALA A 41 42.49 5.66 16.60
C ALA A 41 43.53 5.21 15.56
N PRO A 42 44.83 5.21 15.92
CA PRO A 42 45.92 5.44 14.98
C PRO A 42 46.36 4.19 14.22
N SER A 43 47.01 4.49 13.09
CA SER A 43 47.81 3.64 12.22
C SER A 43 48.51 2.45 12.89
N GLY A 44 48.31 1.26 12.32
CA GLY A 44 49.15 0.10 12.50
C GLY A 44 49.22 -0.70 11.20
N ASP A 45 50.43 -0.80 10.66
CA ASP A 45 50.80 -1.56 9.47
C ASP A 45 50.42 -3.04 9.55
N SER A 46 49.96 -3.62 8.44
CA SER A 46 50.67 -4.74 7.78
C SER A 46 49.90 -5.24 6.56
N ALA A 47 50.65 -5.41 5.47
CA ALA A 47 50.23 -6.02 4.23
C ALA A 47 50.00 -7.53 4.38
N THR A 48 49.01 -8.08 3.68
CA THR A 48 49.13 -9.44 3.14
C THR A 48 48.24 -9.63 1.92
N THR A 49 48.92 -9.91 0.81
CA THR A 49 48.39 -10.28 -0.49
C THR A 49 47.86 -11.72 -0.43
N LEU A 50 46.64 -11.98 -0.91
CA LEU A 50 46.19 -13.33 -1.27
C LEU A 50 45.37 -13.27 -2.56
N VAL A 51 46.07 -13.58 -3.66
CA VAL A 51 45.49 -13.93 -4.96
C VAL A 51 45.34 -15.44 -4.99
N GLY A 52 44.13 -15.94 -5.25
CA GLY A 52 43.85 -17.37 -5.46
C GLY A 52 42.91 -17.56 -6.66
N PRO A 53 43.12 -18.58 -7.53
CA PRO A 53 42.52 -18.64 -8.86
C PRO A 53 41.11 -19.24 -8.86
N LEU A 54 40.20 -18.62 -9.62
CA LEU A 54 38.89 -19.17 -9.98
C LEU A 54 39.06 -20.37 -10.94
N LYS A 55 38.58 -21.54 -10.51
CA LYS A 55 38.47 -22.75 -11.34
C LYS A 55 37.32 -22.60 -12.34
N ILE A 56 37.64 -22.70 -13.62
CA ILE A 56 36.68 -22.81 -14.72
C ILE A 56 36.10 -24.23 -14.71
N ILE A 57 34.78 -24.36 -14.52
CA ILE A 57 34.06 -25.64 -14.65
C ILE A 57 33.40 -25.69 -16.04
N LYS A 58 33.67 -26.78 -16.76
CA LYS A 58 33.10 -27.13 -18.08
C LYS A 58 31.59 -27.39 -17.97
N ILE A 59 30.84 -26.77 -18.88
CA ILE A 59 29.40 -26.98 -19.10
C ILE A 59 29.20 -28.33 -19.82
N ILE A 60 28.25 -29.13 -19.35
CA ILE A 60 27.77 -30.36 -19.99
C ILE A 60 26.46 -30.05 -20.72
N ASP A 61 26.39 -30.43 -21.99
CA ASP A 61 25.21 -30.39 -22.85
C ASP A 61 24.12 -31.36 -22.39
N CYS A 62 22.86 -30.91 -22.40
CA CYS A 62 21.68 -31.80 -22.41
C CYS A 62 20.65 -31.30 -23.44
N ASN A 63 20.27 -32.23 -24.33
CA ASN A 63 19.30 -32.10 -25.43
C ASN A 63 17.83 -32.09 -24.94
N PRO A 64 16.87 -31.68 -25.81
CA PRO A 64 15.46 -31.53 -25.47
C PRO A 64 14.60 -32.73 -25.93
N LEU A 65 13.39 -32.85 -25.35
CA LEU A 65 12.09 -33.32 -25.90
C LEU A 65 11.17 -33.67 -24.70
N GLU A 66 9.86 -33.42 -24.67
CA GLU A 66 8.83 -34.07 -25.49
C GLU A 66 7.52 -33.26 -25.59
N LYS A 67 6.80 -33.49 -26.69
CA LYS A 67 5.42 -33.08 -26.97
C LYS A 67 4.45 -34.22 -26.61
N VAL A 68 3.25 -33.91 -26.12
CA VAL A 68 2.12 -34.85 -25.99
C VAL A 68 0.79 -34.14 -26.35
N PRO A 69 -0.23 -34.84 -26.92
CA PRO A 69 -1.11 -34.30 -27.96
C PRO A 69 -2.55 -33.97 -27.52
N SER A 70 -3.27 -33.31 -28.43
CA SER A 70 -4.68 -32.93 -28.38
C SER A 70 -5.64 -34.09 -28.68
N LYS A 71 -6.78 -34.12 -27.97
CA LYS A 71 -7.94 -34.97 -28.27
C LYS A 71 -9.17 -34.10 -28.52
N VAL A 72 -9.81 -34.32 -29.66
CA VAL A 72 -11.13 -33.79 -30.07
C VAL A 72 -12.13 -34.94 -30.01
N PRO A 73 -13.38 -34.75 -29.56
CA PRO A 73 -14.45 -35.72 -29.77
C PRO A 73 -15.37 -35.35 -30.95
N SER A 74 -15.85 -36.43 -31.58
CA SER A 74 -16.59 -36.56 -32.83
C SER A 74 -18.09 -36.19 -32.75
N LEU A 75 -18.63 -35.83 -33.92
CA LEU A 75 -20.06 -35.68 -34.24
C LEU A 75 -20.78 -37.03 -34.26
N ASP A 76 -21.99 -37.07 -33.72
CA ASP A 76 -22.94 -38.17 -33.89
C ASP A 76 -23.97 -37.91 -34.98
N THR A 77 -24.36 -39.02 -35.57
CA THR A 77 -25.07 -39.26 -36.83
C THR A 77 -26.58 -39.06 -36.79
N SER A 78 -27.08 -38.70 -37.97
CA SER A 78 -28.47 -38.68 -38.41
C SER A 78 -29.16 -40.05 -38.32
N THR A 79 -30.48 -40.02 -38.08
CA THR A 79 -31.37 -41.18 -38.33
C THR A 79 -32.58 -40.69 -39.12
N SER A 80 -32.66 -41.13 -40.37
CA SER A 80 -33.83 -41.04 -41.24
C SER A 80 -34.79 -42.19 -40.90
N GLY A 81 -36.08 -41.89 -40.81
CA GLY A 81 -37.14 -42.86 -40.57
C GLY A 81 -38.34 -42.59 -41.47
N SER A 82 -38.73 -43.61 -42.21
CA SER A 82 -39.69 -43.66 -43.32
C SER A 82 -41.13 -43.32 -42.93
N VAL A 83 -41.81 -42.66 -43.87
CA VAL A 83 -43.27 -42.43 -43.90
C VAL A 83 -43.97 -43.70 -44.38
N THR A 84 -44.99 -44.15 -43.63
CA THR A 84 -46.05 -45.03 -44.11
C THR A 84 -47.40 -44.36 -43.88
N LEU A 85 -48.17 -44.27 -44.96
CA LEU A 85 -49.57 -43.84 -44.98
C LEU A 85 -50.42 -45.09 -44.85
N ASP A 86 -51.32 -45.15 -43.87
CA ASP A 86 -52.54 -45.95 -43.96
C ASP A 86 -53.57 -45.47 -42.94
N GLY A 87 -54.84 -45.52 -43.37
CA GLY A 87 -56.00 -44.90 -42.76
C GLY A 87 -56.64 -45.66 -41.60
N ASP A 88 -57.76 -45.08 -41.17
CA ASP A 88 -58.79 -45.61 -40.26
C ASP A 88 -58.49 -45.63 -38.75
N ALA A 89 -59.04 -44.62 -38.03
CA ALA A 89 -59.89 -44.79 -36.84
C ALA A 89 -60.11 -43.46 -36.06
N PRO A 90 -61.33 -42.90 -35.99
CA PRO A 90 -61.61 -41.60 -35.37
C PRO A 90 -61.70 -41.59 -33.83
N THR A 91 -61.09 -42.54 -33.11
CA THR A 91 -61.20 -42.64 -31.64
C THR A 91 -59.88 -42.53 -30.87
N LYS A 92 -58.72 -42.42 -31.54
CA LYS A 92 -57.41 -42.24 -30.88
C LYS A 92 -57.00 -40.78 -30.66
N VAL A 93 -57.52 -39.83 -31.44
CA VAL A 93 -57.18 -38.40 -31.33
C VAL A 93 -57.65 -37.82 -29.98
N ALA A 94 -58.84 -38.17 -29.53
CA ALA A 94 -59.40 -37.68 -28.25
C ALA A 94 -58.65 -38.15 -26.99
N LYS A 95 -57.85 -39.23 -27.06
CA LYS A 95 -57.01 -39.69 -25.94
C LYS A 95 -55.66 -38.97 -25.89
N ALA A 96 -55.09 -38.61 -27.04
CA ALA A 96 -53.88 -37.79 -27.13
C ALA A 96 -54.12 -36.38 -26.55
N ASP A 97 -55.31 -35.81 -26.82
CA ASP A 97 -55.70 -34.49 -26.29
C ASP A 97 -55.80 -34.45 -24.77
N LYS A 98 -56.30 -35.53 -24.14
CA LYS A 98 -56.36 -35.64 -22.67
C LYS A 98 -54.97 -35.74 -22.02
N ALA A 99 -54.02 -36.43 -22.66
CA ALA A 99 -52.65 -36.53 -22.16
C ALA A 99 -51.92 -35.18 -22.28
N SER A 100 -52.08 -34.49 -23.41
CA SER A 100 -51.54 -33.15 -23.64
C SER A 100 -52.11 -32.12 -22.64
N ALA A 101 -53.43 -32.12 -22.43
CA ALA A 101 -54.08 -31.24 -21.46
C ALA A 101 -53.61 -31.51 -20.01
N LYS A 102 -53.37 -32.78 -19.65
CA LYS A 102 -52.84 -33.15 -18.32
C LYS A 102 -51.38 -32.71 -18.14
N ALA A 103 -50.57 -32.78 -19.20
CA ALA A 103 -49.20 -32.28 -19.19
C ALA A 103 -49.14 -30.75 -19.06
N ALA A 104 -49.97 -30.03 -19.84
CA ALA A 104 -50.09 -28.57 -19.74
C ALA A 104 -50.54 -28.12 -18.34
N LYS A 105 -51.53 -28.80 -17.74
CA LYS A 105 -51.98 -28.51 -16.37
C LYS A 105 -50.88 -28.74 -15.32
N ARG A 106 -50.04 -29.77 -15.50
CA ARG A 106 -48.89 -30.03 -14.62
C ARG A 106 -47.83 -28.94 -14.77
N GLN A 107 -47.56 -28.49 -15.98
CA GLN A 107 -46.60 -27.43 -16.26
C GLN A 107 -47.07 -26.09 -15.67
N ALA A 108 -48.31 -25.69 -15.91
CA ALA A 108 -48.90 -24.48 -15.33
C ALA A 108 -48.85 -24.50 -13.78
N ARG A 109 -49.08 -25.66 -13.14
CA ARG A 109 -48.96 -25.79 -11.68
C ARG A 109 -47.51 -25.66 -11.20
N ARG A 110 -46.53 -26.17 -11.95
CA ARG A 110 -45.10 -26.00 -11.63
C ARG A 110 -44.68 -24.54 -11.75
N ASP A 111 -45.12 -23.86 -12.79
CA ASP A 111 -44.82 -22.45 -13.03
C ASP A 111 -45.47 -21.55 -11.98
N LEU A 112 -46.73 -21.83 -11.60
CA LEU A 112 -47.41 -21.15 -10.50
C LEU A 112 -46.67 -21.37 -9.16
N ASN A 113 -46.25 -22.59 -8.85
CA ASN A 113 -45.49 -22.87 -7.63
C ASN A 113 -44.11 -22.20 -7.65
N ARG A 114 -43.45 -22.11 -8.82
CA ARG A 114 -42.17 -21.41 -8.99
C ARG A 114 -42.34 -19.91 -8.80
N ALA A 115 -43.41 -19.33 -9.38
CA ALA A 115 -43.76 -17.93 -9.21
C ALA A 115 -44.11 -17.61 -7.76
N LYS A 116 -44.90 -18.47 -7.09
CA LYS A 116 -45.24 -18.33 -5.68
C LYS A 116 -43.99 -18.39 -4.79
N ARG A 117 -43.07 -19.34 -5.01
CA ARG A 117 -41.80 -19.38 -4.28
C ARG A 117 -40.91 -18.16 -4.53
N LYS A 118 -40.90 -17.63 -5.76
CA LYS A 118 -40.17 -16.40 -6.10
C LYS A 118 -40.79 -15.17 -5.43
N ALA A 119 -42.13 -15.09 -5.40
CA ALA A 119 -42.87 -14.04 -4.73
C ALA A 119 -42.71 -14.12 -3.21
N GLU A 120 -42.80 -15.31 -2.61
CA GLU A 120 -42.53 -15.54 -1.19
C GLU A 120 -41.08 -15.19 -0.85
N ALA A 121 -40.09 -15.62 -1.65
CA ALA A 121 -38.69 -15.24 -1.44
C ALA A 121 -38.43 -13.74 -1.59
N ALA A 122 -39.17 -13.04 -2.46
CA ALA A 122 -39.12 -11.59 -2.60
C ALA A 122 -39.88 -10.85 -1.48
N ALA A 123 -40.90 -11.49 -0.90
CA ALA A 123 -41.73 -10.97 0.18
C ALA A 123 -41.22 -11.34 1.58
N VAL A 124 -40.18 -12.19 1.71
CA VAL A 124 -39.45 -12.34 2.96
C VAL A 124 -38.85 -10.98 3.24
N GLU A 125 -39.49 -10.26 4.18
CA GLU A 125 -39.01 -9.03 4.75
C GLU A 125 -37.52 -9.20 5.05
N ARG A 126 -36.70 -8.35 4.44
CA ARG A 126 -35.25 -8.43 4.56
C ARG A 126 -34.93 -8.36 6.04
N LYS A 127 -34.53 -9.50 6.62
CA LYS A 127 -34.13 -9.55 8.03
C LYS A 127 -33.03 -8.52 8.22
N GLN A 128 -33.27 -7.61 9.16
CA GLN A 128 -32.29 -6.60 9.52
C GLN A 128 -30.99 -7.31 9.88
N GLN A 129 -29.91 -6.90 9.23
CA GLN A 129 -28.61 -7.52 9.39
C GLN A 129 -27.98 -7.04 10.71
N PRO A 130 -27.17 -7.86 11.40
CA PRO A 130 -26.57 -7.47 12.67
C PRO A 130 -25.84 -6.13 12.62
N TRP A 131 -25.12 -5.85 11.53
CA TRP A 131 -24.41 -4.58 11.35
C TRP A 131 -25.35 -3.37 11.21
N GLU A 132 -26.56 -3.55 10.67
CA GLU A 132 -27.56 -2.49 10.52
C GLU A 132 -28.09 -2.05 11.88
N VAL A 133 -28.31 -3.01 12.79
CA VAL A 133 -28.70 -2.75 14.18
C VAL A 133 -27.57 -2.02 14.89
N THR A 134 -26.36 -2.60 14.89
CA THR A 134 -25.20 -2.03 15.58
C THR A 134 -24.90 -0.59 15.15
N LEU A 135 -24.91 -0.29 13.85
CA LEU A 135 -24.71 1.09 13.39
C LEU A 135 -25.94 1.98 13.59
N GLY A 136 -27.15 1.41 13.73
CA GLY A 136 -28.37 2.17 13.99
C GLY A 136 -28.33 2.86 15.35
N ASP A 137 -27.79 2.17 16.34
CA ASP A 137 -27.69 2.63 17.72
C ASP A 137 -26.68 3.77 17.92
N ILE A 138 -25.68 3.88 17.04
CA ILE A 138 -24.61 4.89 17.13
C ILE A 138 -25.09 6.28 16.68
N GLY A 139 -26.33 6.36 16.15
CA GLY A 139 -26.84 7.56 15.49
C GLY A 139 -26.10 7.80 14.19
N THR A 140 -26.84 7.96 13.09
CA THR A 140 -26.23 8.49 11.86
C THR A 140 -25.85 9.96 12.00
N SER A 141 -26.22 10.61 13.13
CA SER A 141 -26.25 12.04 13.39
C SER A 141 -25.61 12.86 12.29
N ALA A 142 -26.35 12.96 11.19
CA ALA A 142 -26.36 14.12 10.35
C ALA A 142 -27.22 15.18 11.08
N GLN A 143 -27.03 15.36 12.40
CA GLN A 143 -27.35 16.64 12.99
C GLN A 143 -26.44 17.59 12.26
N GLY A 144 -27.06 18.39 11.38
CA GLY A 144 -26.36 19.44 10.63
C GLY A 144 -25.47 20.19 11.60
N PRO A 145 -24.27 20.61 11.13
CA PRO A 145 -23.18 21.07 11.96
C PRO A 145 -23.72 21.92 13.11
N SER A 146 -23.65 21.38 14.34
CA SER A 146 -23.71 22.24 15.51
C SER A 146 -22.67 23.30 15.24
N GLN A 147 -23.09 24.57 15.24
CA GLN A 147 -22.23 25.72 14.95
C GLN A 147 -21.21 25.94 16.07
N SER A 148 -20.59 24.88 16.59
CA SER A 148 -19.29 25.00 17.23
C SER A 148 -18.34 25.48 16.12
N ALA A 149 -17.85 26.70 16.31
CA ALA A 149 -16.98 27.41 15.40
C ALA A 149 -15.67 26.62 15.21
N THR A 150 -15.69 25.60 14.36
CA THR A 150 -14.47 25.10 13.75
C THR A 150 -14.07 26.20 12.80
N THR A 151 -13.01 26.93 13.12
CA THR A 151 -12.42 27.96 12.26
C THR A 151 -12.03 27.28 10.95
N GLN A 152 -12.96 27.23 10.00
CA GLN A 152 -12.72 26.70 8.68
C GLN A 152 -11.67 27.63 8.07
N ILE A 153 -10.42 27.16 8.02
CA ILE A 153 -9.33 27.95 7.47
C ILE A 153 -9.68 28.19 6.01
N ASP A 154 -9.92 29.44 5.67
CA ASP A 154 -10.23 29.86 4.31
C ASP A 154 -9.01 29.62 3.41
N SER A 155 -8.99 28.45 2.77
CA SER A 155 -7.92 28.03 1.86
C SER A 155 -7.77 28.97 0.67
N SER A 156 -8.82 29.74 0.32
CA SER A 156 -8.76 30.71 -0.77
C SER A 156 -7.81 31.89 -0.51
N ARG A 157 -7.44 32.11 0.77
CA ARG A 157 -6.49 33.15 1.18
C ARG A 157 -5.06 32.65 1.29
N PHE A 158 -4.83 31.35 1.15
CA PHE A 158 -3.48 30.80 1.23
C PHE A 158 -2.70 31.19 -0.03
N THR A 159 -1.64 31.97 0.16
CA THR A 159 -0.66 32.26 -0.90
C THR A 159 0.63 31.52 -0.55
N VAL A 160 1.30 30.99 -1.58
CA VAL A 160 2.56 30.27 -1.40
C VAL A 160 3.60 31.23 -0.79
N PRO A 161 4.06 31.00 0.46
CA PRO A 161 5.06 31.85 1.07
C PRO A 161 6.38 31.73 0.30
N SER A 162 7.18 32.79 0.36
CA SER A 162 8.51 32.81 -0.24
C SER A 162 9.58 33.02 0.83
N GLU A 163 10.71 32.34 0.70
CA GLU A 163 11.90 32.52 1.53
C GLU A 163 13.01 33.22 0.73
N CYS A 164 13.74 34.15 1.35
CA CYS A 164 14.95 34.71 0.75
C CYS A 164 16.15 33.81 1.05
N ARG A 165 16.74 33.20 0.02
CA ARG A 165 18.01 32.45 0.11
C ARG A 165 19.03 33.02 -0.87
N TYR A 166 20.22 33.36 -0.37
CA TYR A 166 21.31 33.93 -1.17
C TYR A 166 20.88 35.17 -1.98
N GLY A 167 20.07 36.05 -1.38
CA GLY A 167 19.54 37.25 -2.05
C GLY A 167 18.46 36.98 -3.11
N ARG A 168 17.97 35.74 -3.24
CA ARG A 168 16.86 35.38 -4.13
C ARG A 168 15.65 34.95 -3.32
N THR A 169 14.50 35.52 -3.64
CA THR A 169 13.20 35.09 -3.12
C THR A 169 12.78 33.81 -3.85
N LEU A 170 12.74 32.70 -3.13
CA LEU A 170 12.34 31.39 -3.63
C LEU A 170 11.01 30.98 -3.00
N PRO A 171 10.00 30.61 -3.79
CA PRO A 171 8.76 30.08 -3.25
C PRO A 171 8.99 28.76 -2.50
N ILE A 172 8.35 28.62 -1.35
CA ILE A 172 8.36 27.40 -0.53
C ILE A 172 7.23 26.51 -1.02
N PHE A 173 7.56 25.43 -1.72
CA PHE A 173 6.58 24.46 -2.22
C PHE A 173 6.48 23.21 -1.34
N THR A 174 7.04 23.23 -0.14
CA THR A 174 7.17 22.05 0.71
C THR A 174 6.72 22.35 2.12
N TYR A 175 5.77 21.56 2.61
CA TYR A 175 5.12 21.75 3.88
C TYR A 175 5.12 20.45 4.68
N ASP A 176 4.86 20.55 5.97
CA ASP A 176 4.59 19.43 6.85
C ASP A 176 3.17 19.54 7.42
N LEU A 177 2.77 18.55 8.24
CA LEU A 177 1.44 18.49 8.84
C LEU A 177 1.18 19.52 9.95
N SER A 178 2.19 20.32 10.33
CA SER A 178 2.00 21.45 11.25
C SER A 178 1.52 22.71 10.53
N HIS A 179 1.66 22.79 9.21
CA HIS A 179 1.31 23.97 8.43
C HIS A 179 -0.19 23.98 8.07
N ALA A 180 -1.04 24.43 9.00
CA ALA A 180 -2.50 24.34 8.91
C ALA A 180 -3.14 24.84 7.59
N PRO A 181 -2.72 25.97 6.98
CA PRO A 181 -3.25 26.37 5.67
C PRO A 181 -2.95 25.38 4.53
N ALA A 182 -1.77 24.76 4.56
CA ALA A 182 -1.38 23.78 3.55
C ALA A 182 -2.17 22.49 3.74
N VAL A 183 -2.39 22.08 4.99
CA VAL A 183 -3.25 20.95 5.34
C VAL A 183 -4.68 21.18 4.84
N ALA A 184 -5.26 22.37 5.01
CA ALA A 184 -6.61 22.67 4.51
C ALA A 184 -6.73 22.56 2.97
N VAL A 185 -5.70 23.00 2.24
CA VAL A 185 -5.61 22.81 0.77
C VAL A 185 -5.55 21.33 0.42
N VAL A 186 -4.69 20.56 1.11
CA VAL A 186 -4.57 19.10 0.92
C VAL A 186 -5.90 18.41 1.17
N GLU A 187 -6.60 18.74 2.25
CA GLU A 187 -7.90 18.13 2.57
C GLU A 187 -8.93 18.38 1.45
N THR A 188 -8.95 19.59 0.91
CA THR A 188 -9.81 19.94 -0.23
C THR A 188 -9.45 19.10 -1.46
N LEU A 189 -8.18 19.07 -1.85
CA LEU A 189 -7.72 18.29 -3.00
C LEU A 189 -7.99 16.79 -2.85
N VAL A 190 -7.78 16.23 -1.65
CA VAL A 190 -8.02 14.81 -1.38
C VAL A 190 -9.53 14.51 -1.40
N ALA A 191 -10.36 15.37 -0.82
CA ALA A 191 -11.82 15.23 -0.85
C ALA A 191 -12.40 15.22 -2.27
N ASP A 192 -11.82 16.01 -3.16
CA ASP A 192 -12.30 16.21 -4.53
C ASP A 192 -11.74 15.15 -5.49
N TYR A 193 -10.43 14.84 -5.41
CA TYR A 193 -9.73 14.09 -6.45
C TYR A 193 -9.27 12.68 -6.05
N GLY A 194 -9.32 12.34 -4.76
CA GLY A 194 -9.20 10.94 -4.31
C GLY A 194 -7.95 10.20 -4.74
N ALA A 195 -6.79 10.84 -4.61
CA ALA A 195 -5.52 10.14 -4.70
C ALA A 195 -5.25 9.38 -3.39
N TRP A 196 -4.94 8.09 -3.55
CA TRP A 196 -4.60 7.18 -2.46
C TRP A 196 -3.16 7.47 -2.03
N SER A 197 -2.98 8.29 -0.98
CA SER A 197 -1.66 8.53 -0.39
C SER A 197 -1.80 8.62 1.13
N ILE A 198 -1.75 7.45 1.78
CA ILE A 198 -1.83 7.35 3.25
C ILE A 198 -0.69 8.13 3.95
N THR A 199 0.43 8.32 3.26
CA THR A 199 1.58 9.12 3.71
C THR A 199 1.25 10.61 3.89
N LEU A 200 0.10 11.10 3.43
CA LEU A 200 -0.37 12.45 3.77
C LEU A 200 -0.72 12.61 5.25
N THR A 201 -0.82 11.53 6.02
CA THR A 201 -1.04 11.57 7.47
C THR A 201 0.22 11.22 8.27
N ASP A 202 1.33 10.93 7.60
CA ASP A 202 2.58 10.56 8.26
C ASP A 202 3.49 11.79 8.43
N PRO A 203 3.85 12.17 9.67
CA PRO A 203 4.66 13.35 9.93
C PRO A 203 6.12 13.24 9.47
N SER A 204 6.61 12.05 9.10
CA SER A 204 7.93 11.85 8.51
C SER A 204 8.00 12.21 7.01
N TYR A 205 6.84 12.47 6.39
CA TYR A 205 6.73 12.88 5.01
C TYR A 205 6.55 14.38 4.89
N ARG A 206 6.94 14.90 3.73
CA ARG A 206 6.68 16.28 3.34
C ARG A 206 5.62 16.31 2.26
N ILE A 207 4.94 17.44 2.16
CA ILE A 207 3.90 17.68 1.17
C ILE A 207 4.43 18.71 0.19
N PHE A 208 4.53 18.32 -1.08
CA PHE A 208 4.71 19.25 -2.18
C PHE A 208 3.36 19.83 -2.59
N LEU A 209 3.24 21.16 -2.67
CA LEU A 209 2.09 21.83 -3.30
C LEU A 209 2.56 22.59 -4.54
N SER A 210 1.81 22.49 -5.63
CA SER A 210 2.07 23.31 -6.83
C SER A 210 1.87 24.81 -6.52
N PRO A 211 2.48 25.71 -7.32
CA PRO A 211 2.23 27.15 -7.18
C PRO A 211 0.74 27.54 -7.26
N ALA A 212 -0.03 26.81 -8.06
CA ALA A 212 -1.46 27.02 -8.26
C ALA A 212 -2.33 26.35 -7.18
N LEU A 213 -1.72 25.67 -6.20
CA LEU A 213 -2.41 24.98 -5.10
C LEU A 213 -3.43 23.94 -5.57
N ASP A 214 -3.21 23.37 -6.75
CA ASP A 214 -4.09 22.42 -7.43
C ASP A 214 -3.51 21.00 -7.53
N VAL A 215 -2.32 20.81 -6.95
CA VAL A 215 -1.60 19.53 -6.87
C VAL A 215 -1.02 19.39 -5.47
N ALA A 216 -1.23 18.23 -4.84
CA ALA A 216 -0.49 17.81 -3.65
C ALA A 216 0.21 16.47 -3.85
N ILE A 217 1.46 16.34 -3.39
CA ILE A 217 2.22 15.07 -3.42
C ILE A 217 2.91 14.88 -2.06
N SER A 218 2.61 13.77 -1.38
CA SER A 218 3.37 13.36 -0.19
C SER A 218 4.62 12.60 -0.59
N PHE A 219 5.78 13.02 -0.08
CA PHE A 219 7.07 12.44 -0.43
C PHE A 219 8.09 12.48 0.71
N LYS A 220 9.09 11.60 0.62
CA LYS A 220 10.27 11.54 1.49
C LYS A 220 11.53 11.63 0.65
N VAL A 221 12.58 12.28 1.15
CA VAL A 221 13.87 12.36 0.45
C VAL A 221 14.85 11.38 1.08
N VAL A 222 15.34 10.43 0.29
CA VAL A 222 16.43 9.55 0.69
C VAL A 222 17.75 10.24 0.37
N ARG A 223 18.30 10.95 1.36
CA ARG A 223 19.44 11.86 1.16
C ARG A 223 20.68 11.18 0.58
N SER A 224 21.03 10.00 1.09
CA SER A 224 22.17 9.20 0.61
C SER A 224 22.09 8.82 -0.87
N LEU A 225 20.89 8.81 -1.47
CA LEU A 225 20.68 8.53 -2.89
C LEU A 225 20.23 9.76 -3.68
N ARG A 226 19.93 10.87 -2.99
CA ARG A 226 19.32 12.08 -3.56
C ARG A 226 18.10 11.74 -4.41
N VAL A 227 17.17 10.96 -3.88
CA VAL A 227 15.90 10.63 -4.55
C VAL A 227 14.73 11.04 -3.67
N ALA A 228 13.77 11.75 -4.26
CA ALA A 228 12.46 12.00 -3.67
C ALA A 228 11.53 10.84 -4.02
N VAL A 229 11.04 10.13 -3.01
CA VAL A 229 10.12 9.01 -3.12
C VAL A 229 8.73 9.50 -2.75
N ALA A 230 7.85 9.62 -3.73
CA ALA A 230 6.43 9.89 -3.54
C ALA A 230 5.67 8.57 -3.34
N PHE A 231 4.61 8.60 -2.53
CA PHE A 231 3.75 7.43 -2.31
C PHE A 231 2.34 7.73 -2.80
N GLY A 232 1.83 6.84 -3.63
CA GLY A 232 0.56 7.01 -4.32
C GLY A 232 0.67 7.93 -5.54
N ASP A 233 -0.49 8.41 -5.97
CA ASP A 233 -0.61 9.36 -7.06
C ASP A 233 -0.51 10.81 -6.57
N PRO A 234 -0.13 11.75 -7.45
CA PRO A 234 -0.44 13.16 -7.23
C PRO A 234 -1.93 13.41 -6.99
N VAL A 235 -2.25 14.10 -5.90
CA VAL A 235 -3.60 14.53 -5.57
C VAL A 235 -3.94 15.76 -6.41
N CYS A 236 -4.63 15.56 -7.53
CA CYS A 236 -4.97 16.62 -8.47
C CYS A 236 -6.12 16.20 -9.39
N HIS A 237 -6.72 17.19 -10.08
CA HIS A 237 -7.68 16.91 -11.15
C HIS A 237 -7.07 15.97 -12.19
N PRO A 238 -7.79 14.95 -12.73
CA PRO A 238 -7.21 13.97 -13.65
C PRO A 238 -6.50 14.58 -14.87
N ALA A 239 -7.04 15.67 -15.43
CA ALA A 239 -6.43 16.41 -16.54
C ALA A 239 -5.09 17.08 -16.17
N ARG A 240 -4.83 17.33 -14.89
CA ARG A 240 -3.58 17.91 -14.36
C ARG A 240 -2.51 16.86 -14.08
N LEU A 241 -2.84 15.57 -14.11
CA LEU A 241 -1.90 14.51 -13.74
C LEU A 241 -0.58 14.55 -14.56
N PRO A 242 -0.58 14.72 -15.90
CA PRO A 242 0.67 14.83 -16.65
C PRO A 242 1.53 16.03 -16.22
N SER A 243 0.92 17.20 -16.06
CA SER A 243 1.63 18.40 -15.59
C SER A 243 2.08 18.28 -14.13
N ALA A 244 1.30 17.63 -13.26
CA ALA A 244 1.63 17.43 -11.86
C ALA A 244 2.91 16.59 -11.69
N VAL A 245 3.03 15.50 -12.46
CA VAL A 245 4.25 14.68 -12.50
C VAL A 245 5.45 15.49 -13.02
N ALA A 246 5.23 16.32 -14.05
CA ALA A 246 6.27 17.17 -14.62
C ALA A 246 6.75 18.26 -13.64
N ASP A 247 5.82 18.94 -12.95
CA ASP A 247 6.09 19.99 -11.97
C ASP A 247 6.89 19.44 -10.80
N PHE A 248 6.48 18.28 -10.26
CA PHE A 248 7.21 17.62 -9.19
C PHE A 248 8.62 17.20 -9.61
N HIS A 249 8.75 16.66 -10.82
CA HIS A 249 10.05 16.32 -11.37
C HIS A 249 10.95 17.53 -11.57
N ALA A 250 10.42 18.66 -12.04
CA ALA A 250 11.15 19.92 -12.15
C ALA A 250 11.59 20.43 -10.76
N PHE A 251 10.69 20.36 -9.77
CA PHE A 251 10.98 20.69 -8.37
C PHE A 251 12.13 19.86 -7.80
N CYS A 252 12.13 18.54 -8.04
CA CYS A 252 13.19 17.63 -7.62
C CYS A 252 14.50 17.90 -8.35
N ARG A 253 14.45 18.08 -9.68
CA ARG A 253 15.63 18.37 -10.50
C ARG A 253 16.34 19.66 -10.07
N ALA A 254 15.59 20.71 -9.76
CA ALA A 254 16.13 21.97 -9.25
C ALA A 254 16.92 21.80 -7.93
N ARG A 255 16.71 20.70 -7.22
CA ARG A 255 17.39 20.34 -5.96
C ARG A 255 18.43 19.23 -6.15
N GLY A 256 18.67 18.82 -7.39
CA GLY A 256 19.57 17.70 -7.72
C GLY A 256 19.04 16.35 -7.21
N TRP A 257 17.72 16.19 -7.10
CA TRP A 257 17.08 14.95 -6.69
C TRP A 257 16.50 14.19 -7.89
N GLY A 258 16.66 12.87 -7.88
CA GLY A 258 15.85 11.95 -8.69
C GLY A 258 14.43 11.81 -8.14
N VAL A 259 13.56 11.13 -8.88
CA VAL A 259 12.15 10.91 -8.51
C VAL A 259 11.83 9.42 -8.56
N ALA A 260 11.01 8.97 -7.62
CA ALA A 260 10.38 7.66 -7.65
C ALA A 260 8.96 7.75 -7.10
N PHE A 261 8.05 6.91 -7.58
CA PHE A 261 6.73 6.73 -7.00
C PHE A 261 6.54 5.28 -6.52
N VAL A 262 5.91 5.10 -5.38
CA VAL A 262 5.54 3.81 -4.82
C VAL A 262 4.03 3.69 -4.81
N ALA A 263 3.52 2.55 -5.27
CA ALA A 263 2.08 2.26 -5.31
C ALA A 263 1.27 3.35 -6.07
N ALA A 264 1.82 3.80 -7.19
CA ALA A 264 1.13 4.66 -8.13
C ALA A 264 0.09 3.87 -8.93
N ARG A 265 -1.10 4.44 -9.18
CA ARG A 265 -2.12 3.78 -9.99
C ARG A 265 -1.72 3.80 -11.47
N SER A 266 -2.44 3.01 -12.25
CA SER A 266 -2.21 2.86 -13.69
C SER A 266 -2.19 4.18 -14.47
N ALA A 267 -2.94 5.21 -14.03
CA ALA A 267 -2.94 6.53 -14.68
C ALA A 267 -1.57 7.22 -14.58
N THR A 268 -0.99 7.27 -13.37
CA THR A 268 0.34 7.85 -13.13
C THR A 268 1.43 7.00 -13.80
N ALA A 269 1.30 5.67 -13.76
CA ALA A 269 2.22 4.78 -14.46
C ALA A 269 2.24 5.07 -15.97
N LYS A 270 1.08 5.22 -16.62
CA LYS A 270 1.00 5.58 -18.05
C LYS A 270 1.64 6.92 -18.37
N VAL A 271 1.44 7.94 -17.53
CA VAL A 271 2.13 9.23 -17.67
C VAL A 271 3.65 9.04 -17.62
N ALA A 272 4.15 8.24 -16.68
CA ALA A 272 5.56 7.93 -16.55
C ALA A 272 6.12 7.14 -17.76
N GLN A 273 5.35 6.20 -18.31
CA GLN A 273 5.75 5.44 -19.50
C GLN A 273 5.93 6.36 -20.71
N VAL A 274 5.05 7.35 -20.89
CA VAL A 274 5.15 8.36 -21.96
C VAL A 274 6.40 9.23 -21.80
N THR A 275 6.84 9.49 -20.57
CA THR A 275 8.09 10.24 -20.29
C THR A 275 9.35 9.35 -20.33
N GLY A 276 9.22 8.07 -20.70
CA GLY A 276 10.32 7.13 -20.82
C GLY A 276 10.84 6.59 -19.48
N TRP A 277 10.06 6.71 -18.41
CA TRP A 277 10.39 6.13 -17.11
C TRP A 277 9.99 4.66 -17.05
N ALA A 278 10.72 3.90 -16.23
CA ALA A 278 10.39 2.49 -16.01
C ALA A 278 9.26 2.37 -14.99
N THR A 279 8.36 1.41 -15.22
CA THR A 279 7.26 1.08 -14.31
C THR A 279 7.22 -0.41 -14.04
N VAL A 280 6.90 -0.79 -12.80
CA VAL A 280 6.82 -2.19 -12.36
C VAL A 280 5.53 -2.38 -11.57
N GLN A 281 4.58 -3.14 -12.07
CA GLN A 281 3.39 -3.52 -11.32
C GLN A 281 3.77 -4.53 -10.23
N PHE A 282 3.58 -4.18 -8.96
CA PHE A 282 4.02 -5.00 -7.82
C PHE A 282 2.91 -5.31 -6.82
N ALA A 283 1.77 -4.62 -6.93
CA ALA A 283 0.68 -4.69 -5.98
C ALA A 283 -0.67 -4.42 -6.64
N VAL A 284 -1.72 -4.66 -5.87
CA VAL A 284 -3.09 -4.27 -6.20
C VAL A 284 -3.74 -3.54 -5.04
N GLU A 285 -4.68 -2.65 -5.33
CA GLU A 285 -5.60 -2.09 -4.35
C GLU A 285 -6.89 -2.90 -4.39
N GLN A 286 -7.32 -3.46 -3.25
CA GLN A 286 -8.59 -4.19 -3.18
C GLN A 286 -9.73 -3.24 -2.81
N ILE A 287 -10.77 -3.20 -3.64
CA ILE A 287 -11.90 -2.29 -3.47
C ILE A 287 -13.19 -3.08 -3.26
N VAL A 288 -13.83 -2.81 -2.13
CA VAL A 288 -15.16 -3.28 -1.80
C VAL A 288 -16.20 -2.27 -2.30
N GLU A 289 -17.24 -2.78 -2.94
CA GLU A 289 -18.48 -2.05 -3.22
C GLU A 289 -19.55 -2.49 -2.21
N PRO A 290 -19.75 -1.75 -1.11
CA PRO A 290 -20.61 -2.18 -0.01
C PRO A 290 -22.09 -2.33 -0.41
N ALA A 291 -22.54 -1.59 -1.41
CA ALA A 291 -23.93 -1.59 -1.87
C ALA A 291 -24.44 -2.98 -2.26
N SER A 292 -23.57 -3.81 -2.86
CA SER A 292 -23.85 -5.15 -3.36
C SER A 292 -22.97 -6.23 -2.71
N ASN A 293 -22.37 -5.95 -1.56
CA ASN A 293 -21.42 -6.87 -0.95
C ASN A 293 -22.16 -8.05 -0.27
N PRO A 294 -21.83 -9.31 -0.61
CA PRO A 294 -22.56 -10.48 -0.12
C PRO A 294 -22.38 -10.74 1.38
N VAL A 295 -21.34 -10.20 2.03
CA VAL A 295 -21.19 -10.25 3.51
C VAL A 295 -22.23 -9.36 4.18
N LEU A 296 -22.43 -8.14 3.66
CA LEU A 296 -23.42 -7.21 4.21
C LEU A 296 -24.85 -7.63 3.93
N ASP A 297 -25.09 -8.36 2.83
CA ASP A 297 -26.42 -8.90 2.50
C ASP A 297 -26.72 -10.22 3.25
N GLY A 298 -25.78 -10.75 4.02
CA GLY A 298 -25.94 -12.00 4.78
C GLY A 298 -25.98 -13.26 3.92
N THR A 299 -25.70 -13.15 2.60
CA THR A 299 -25.64 -14.30 1.68
C THR A 299 -24.32 -15.05 1.78
N ARG A 300 -23.26 -14.36 2.22
CA ARG A 300 -21.96 -14.93 2.59
C ARG A 300 -21.52 -14.38 3.95
N GLY A 301 -20.40 -14.87 4.45
CA GLY A 301 -19.80 -14.34 5.67
C GLY A 301 -20.54 -14.68 6.97
N ARG A 302 -21.12 -15.89 7.08
CA ARG A 302 -21.81 -16.36 8.29
C ARG A 302 -20.96 -16.19 9.56
N ARG A 303 -19.65 -16.45 9.47
CA ARG A 303 -18.70 -16.24 10.58
C ARG A 303 -18.66 -14.77 10.99
N GLN A 304 -18.54 -13.86 10.03
CA GLN A 304 -18.50 -12.42 10.25
C GLN A 304 -19.82 -11.94 10.88
N ALA A 305 -20.97 -12.42 10.42
CA ALA A 305 -22.26 -12.09 11.02
C ALA A 305 -22.37 -12.55 12.48
N LEU A 306 -21.83 -13.74 12.82
CA LEU A 306 -21.76 -14.22 14.20
C LEU A 306 -20.83 -13.37 15.07
N VAL A 307 -19.67 -12.98 14.53
CA VAL A 307 -18.73 -12.08 15.20
C VAL A 307 -19.38 -10.73 15.49
N VAL A 308 -20.06 -10.12 14.51
CA VAL A 308 -20.79 -8.85 14.71
C VAL A 308 -21.87 -9.00 15.78
N LYS A 309 -22.69 -10.06 15.72
CA LYS A 309 -23.74 -10.29 16.72
C LYS A 309 -23.19 -10.45 18.14
N LYS A 310 -22.04 -11.12 18.29
CA LYS A 310 -21.36 -11.32 19.57
C LYS A 310 -20.78 -10.00 20.08
N LEU A 311 -19.92 -9.36 19.27
CA LEU A 311 -19.18 -8.17 19.69
C LEU A 311 -20.04 -6.92 19.79
N ALA A 312 -21.18 -6.83 19.10
CA ALA A 312 -22.16 -5.76 19.33
C ALA A 312 -22.64 -5.67 20.78
N ARG A 313 -22.59 -6.77 21.55
CA ARG A 313 -22.98 -6.80 22.96
C ARG A 313 -21.79 -6.63 23.90
N GLU A 314 -20.65 -7.23 23.55
CA GLU A 314 -19.47 -7.31 24.42
C GLU A 314 -18.53 -6.11 24.26
N ALA A 315 -18.49 -5.51 23.06
CA ALA A 315 -17.63 -4.40 22.70
C ALA A 315 -18.43 -3.41 21.82
N PRO A 316 -19.33 -2.61 22.41
CA PRO A 316 -20.08 -1.59 21.69
C PRO A 316 -19.12 -0.68 20.92
N VAL A 317 -19.43 -0.47 19.64
CA VAL A 317 -18.63 0.41 18.78
C VAL A 317 -19.09 1.85 18.95
N GLN A 318 -18.13 2.77 18.91
CA GLN A 318 -18.33 4.21 18.93
C GLN A 318 -17.77 4.80 17.64
N ILE A 319 -18.29 5.97 17.25
CA ILE A 319 -17.80 6.72 16.10
C ILE A 319 -17.26 8.06 16.57
N TYR A 320 -16.09 8.45 16.06
CA TYR A 320 -15.49 9.75 16.31
C TYR A 320 -15.13 10.41 14.98
N ARG A 321 -15.56 11.67 14.84
CA ARG A 321 -15.24 12.52 13.69
C ARG A 321 -14.72 13.86 14.21
N PRO A 322 -13.43 14.19 14.02
CA PRO A 322 -12.87 15.44 14.53
C PRO A 322 -13.62 16.70 14.05
N VAL A 323 -14.19 16.65 12.84
CA VAL A 323 -14.98 17.75 12.25
C VAL A 323 -16.27 18.07 13.01
N GLU A 324 -16.81 17.12 13.80
CA GLU A 324 -18.03 17.32 14.60
C GLU A 324 -17.73 17.92 15.99
N GLY A 325 -16.46 17.98 16.37
CA GLY A 325 -16.00 18.48 17.66
C GLY A 325 -14.76 17.70 18.12
N ARG A 326 -13.67 18.42 18.36
CA ARG A 326 -12.42 17.79 18.79
C ARG A 326 -12.43 17.47 20.28
N ASN A 327 -12.03 16.25 20.62
CA ASN A 327 -11.78 15.80 21.97
C ASN A 327 -10.31 15.37 22.08
N ALA A 328 -9.47 16.26 22.62
CA ALA A 328 -8.03 16.05 22.69
C ALA A 328 -7.63 14.81 23.52
N GLU A 329 -8.38 14.52 24.59
CA GLU A 329 -8.14 13.35 25.44
C GLU A 329 -8.41 12.07 24.66
N LEU A 330 -9.59 11.97 24.02
CA LEU A 330 -9.93 10.81 23.19
C LEU A 330 -8.98 10.65 22.00
N GLU A 331 -8.59 11.75 21.35
CA GLU A 331 -7.60 11.72 20.26
C GLU A 331 -6.25 11.16 20.74
N SER A 332 -5.80 11.57 21.93
CA SER A 332 -4.57 11.05 22.54
C SER A 332 -4.69 9.55 22.81
N GLN A 333 -5.78 9.10 23.42
CA GLN A 333 -6.03 7.69 23.73
C GLN A 333 -6.11 6.81 22.47
N LEU A 334 -6.77 7.29 21.41
CA LEU A 334 -6.85 6.58 20.13
C LEU A 334 -5.48 6.50 19.45
N GLN A 335 -4.70 7.58 19.50
CA GLN A 335 -3.34 7.60 18.96
C GLN A 335 -2.43 6.63 19.73
N GLU A 336 -2.50 6.61 21.06
CA GLU A 336 -1.73 5.71 21.92
C GLU A 336 -2.08 4.23 21.67
N ALA A 337 -3.35 3.89 21.53
CA ALA A 337 -3.79 2.53 21.21
C ALA A 337 -3.28 2.07 19.83
N TYR A 338 -3.27 2.96 18.83
CA TYR A 338 -2.63 2.69 17.54
C TYR A 338 -1.12 2.48 17.67
N GLU A 339 -0.43 3.37 18.38
CA GLU A 339 1.01 3.32 18.58
C GLU A 339 1.46 2.08 19.35
N THR A 340 0.68 1.62 20.33
CA THR A 340 0.94 0.39 21.08
C THR A 340 0.98 -0.83 20.15
N VAL A 341 -0.01 -0.96 19.26
CA VAL A 341 -0.02 -2.06 18.28
C VAL A 341 1.11 -1.91 17.26
N TYR A 342 1.48 -0.67 16.95
CA TYR A 342 2.54 -0.37 16.01
C TYR A 342 3.93 -0.66 16.56
N ALA A 343 4.21 -0.32 17.82
CA ALA A 343 5.49 -0.56 18.49
C ALA A 343 5.85 -2.06 18.46
N VAL A 344 4.88 -2.94 18.74
CA VAL A 344 5.07 -4.41 18.64
C VAL A 344 5.45 -4.85 17.22
N LYS A 345 4.98 -4.14 16.18
CA LYS A 345 5.39 -4.41 14.80
C LYS A 345 6.81 -3.92 14.53
N GLU A 346 7.20 -2.76 15.06
CA GLU A 346 8.56 -2.22 14.89
C GLU A 346 9.62 -3.08 15.60
N GLU A 347 9.30 -3.65 16.76
CA GLU A 347 10.19 -4.56 17.49
C GLU A 347 10.45 -5.89 16.75
N ARG A 348 9.53 -6.30 15.87
CA ARG A 348 9.71 -7.51 15.08
C ARG A 348 10.71 -7.21 13.95
N ASP A 349 11.95 -7.69 14.12
CA ASP A 349 13.01 -7.54 13.11
C ASP A 349 12.51 -7.95 11.73
N GLY A 350 12.57 -7.00 10.79
CA GLY A 350 12.10 -7.20 9.43
C GLY A 350 10.59 -7.17 9.23
N ALA A 351 9.76 -6.58 10.09
CA ALA A 351 8.35 -6.34 9.72
C ALA A 351 8.26 -5.19 8.69
N PRO A 352 7.61 -5.38 7.52
CA PRO A 352 7.49 -4.32 6.54
C PRO A 352 6.46 -3.28 7.01
N TYR A 353 6.84 -2.00 7.04
CA TYR A 353 5.90 -0.91 7.20
C TYR A 353 6.32 0.32 6.41
N SER A 354 5.39 1.01 5.78
CA SER A 354 5.70 2.20 4.98
C SER A 354 5.39 3.51 5.69
N THR A 355 4.51 3.49 6.71
CA THR A 355 3.99 4.72 7.33
C THR A 355 3.59 4.56 8.80
N LYS A 356 3.91 5.57 9.61
CA LYS A 356 3.37 5.79 10.95
C LYS A 356 2.35 6.92 10.91
N LEU A 357 1.09 6.61 11.19
CA LEU A 357 -0.02 7.51 10.98
C LEU A 357 -0.22 8.46 12.17
N ARG A 358 -0.50 9.73 11.86
CA ARG A 358 -1.15 10.64 12.78
C ARG A 358 -2.64 10.68 12.44
N LEU A 359 -3.45 9.95 13.23
CA LEU A 359 -4.84 9.60 12.89
C LEU A 359 -5.73 10.80 12.57
N PHE A 360 -5.44 11.94 13.22
CA PHE A 360 -6.24 13.17 13.16
C PHE A 360 -5.51 14.32 12.45
N ALA A 361 -4.53 14.01 11.60
CA ALA A 361 -3.80 15.01 10.81
C ALA A 361 -4.69 15.70 9.75
N LEU A 362 -5.71 14.99 9.25
CA LEU A 362 -6.67 15.46 8.25
C LEU A 362 -8.09 15.40 8.84
N PRO A 363 -8.41 16.27 9.83
CA PRO A 363 -9.65 16.18 10.62
C PRO A 363 -10.95 16.22 9.78
N ASN A 364 -10.95 16.88 8.62
CA ASN A 364 -12.13 16.97 7.74
C ASN A 364 -12.34 15.70 6.91
N LEU A 365 -11.35 14.81 6.86
CA LEU A 365 -11.37 13.57 6.08
C LEU A 365 -11.40 12.32 6.95
N SER A 366 -11.01 12.43 8.22
CA SER A 366 -10.92 11.31 9.14
C SER A 366 -12.26 10.97 9.80
N THR A 367 -12.63 9.70 9.76
CA THR A 367 -13.67 9.10 10.61
C THR A 367 -13.06 7.87 11.28
N VAL A 368 -13.25 7.72 12.60
CA VAL A 368 -12.73 6.58 13.36
C VAL A 368 -13.88 5.82 13.97
N LEU A 369 -13.94 4.50 13.74
CA LEU A 369 -14.80 3.60 14.49
C LEU A 369 -13.91 2.85 15.48
N TYR A 370 -14.31 2.82 16.75
CA TYR A 370 -13.50 2.20 17.79
C TYR A 370 -14.35 1.45 18.82
N THR A 371 -13.71 0.52 19.52
CA THR A 371 -14.25 -0.16 20.69
C THR A 371 -13.40 0.20 21.91
N THR A 372 -13.99 0.09 23.10
CA THR A 372 -13.30 0.29 24.37
C THR A 372 -13.26 -1.00 25.19
N ASP A 373 -12.31 -1.12 26.10
CA ASP A 373 -12.33 -2.16 27.12
C ASP A 373 -13.21 -1.79 28.33
N SER A 374 -13.18 -2.62 29.38
CA SER A 374 -13.95 -2.39 30.62
C SER A 374 -13.51 -1.16 31.41
N THR A 375 -12.33 -0.61 31.13
CA THR A 375 -11.80 0.62 31.74
C THR A 375 -12.20 1.88 30.95
N GLY A 376 -12.80 1.70 29.77
CA GLY A 376 -13.17 2.79 28.87
C GLY A 376 -12.06 3.20 27.90
N LEU A 377 -10.90 2.52 27.90
CA LEU A 377 -9.80 2.83 27.00
C LEU A 377 -10.01 2.18 25.62
N PRO A 378 -9.66 2.86 24.51
CA PRO A 378 -9.76 2.27 23.18
C PRO A 378 -8.90 1.01 23.03
N ASN A 379 -9.52 -0.08 22.56
CA ASN A 379 -8.84 -1.36 22.33
C ASN A 379 -8.99 -1.88 20.90
N GLY A 380 -9.88 -1.32 20.08
CA GLY A 380 -10.02 -1.65 18.67
C GLY A 380 -10.24 -0.38 17.87
N ILE A 381 -9.55 -0.22 16.74
CA ILE A 381 -9.62 0.99 15.92
C ILE A 381 -9.67 0.60 14.45
N VAL A 382 -10.63 1.19 13.73
CA VAL A 382 -10.59 1.30 12.27
C VAL A 382 -10.71 2.77 11.86
N GLY A 383 -9.71 3.24 11.12
CA GLY A 383 -9.71 4.54 10.47
C GLY A 383 -10.33 4.46 9.09
N LEU A 384 -11.16 5.45 8.77
CA LEU A 384 -11.74 5.70 7.47
C LEU A 384 -11.32 7.08 7.02
N LEU A 385 -10.37 7.13 6.08
CA LEU A 385 -9.95 8.37 5.45
C LEU A 385 -10.75 8.58 4.17
N ARG A 386 -11.50 9.67 4.06
CA ARG A 386 -12.16 10.04 2.81
C ARG A 386 -11.11 10.38 1.75
N VAL A 387 -11.14 9.66 0.64
CA VAL A 387 -10.19 9.80 -0.48
C VAL A 387 -10.94 9.98 -1.79
N GLY A 388 -11.57 11.14 -1.93
CA GLY A 388 -12.38 11.52 -3.09
C GLY A 388 -13.88 11.46 -2.80
N GLU A 389 -14.67 11.79 -3.82
CA GLU A 389 -16.11 11.67 -3.77
C GLU A 389 -16.54 10.19 -3.74
N GLY A 390 -17.32 9.81 -2.72
CA GLY A 390 -17.85 8.44 -2.60
C GLY A 390 -16.79 7.36 -2.37
N ARG A 391 -15.63 7.68 -1.79
CA ARG A 391 -14.53 6.73 -1.56
C ARG A 391 -13.89 6.91 -0.19
N TYR A 392 -13.67 5.79 0.49
CA TYR A 392 -12.93 5.74 1.75
C TYR A 392 -11.77 4.76 1.66
N LEU A 393 -10.66 5.09 2.32
CA LEU A 393 -9.56 4.18 2.61
C LEU A 393 -9.72 3.68 4.03
N LEU A 394 -9.70 2.35 4.20
CA LEU A 394 -9.64 1.68 5.48
C LEU A 394 -8.17 1.56 5.92
N ASP A 395 -7.74 2.46 6.79
CA ASP A 395 -6.42 2.43 7.45
C ASP A 395 -6.38 3.48 8.59
N PRO A 396 -5.88 3.16 9.80
CA PRO A 396 -5.44 1.84 10.25
C PRO A 396 -6.60 0.88 10.54
N LEU A 397 -6.28 -0.42 10.60
CA LEU A 397 -7.13 -1.44 11.22
C LEU A 397 -6.30 -2.18 12.26
N VAL A 398 -6.54 -1.89 13.53
CA VAL A 398 -5.76 -2.42 14.64
C VAL A 398 -6.65 -2.86 15.79
N ALA A 399 -6.15 -3.82 16.56
CA ALA A 399 -6.73 -4.27 17.81
C ALA A 399 -5.59 -4.45 18.81
N THR A 400 -5.70 -3.84 19.98
CA THR A 400 -4.74 -3.99 21.07
C THR A 400 -4.84 -5.39 21.66
N PRO A 401 -3.85 -5.84 22.45
CA PRO A 401 -3.92 -7.14 23.11
C PRO A 401 -5.13 -7.32 24.05
N SER A 402 -5.71 -6.22 24.58
CA SER A 402 -6.91 -6.27 25.42
C SER A 402 -8.21 -6.41 24.62
N ALA A 403 -8.16 -6.30 23.29
CA ALA A 403 -9.33 -6.41 22.44
C ALA A 403 -9.85 -7.85 22.35
N PRO A 404 -11.18 -8.07 22.38
CA PRO A 404 -11.76 -9.37 22.13
C PRO A 404 -11.35 -9.98 20.78
N THR A 405 -11.24 -11.31 20.71
CA THR A 405 -10.96 -12.00 19.45
C THR A 405 -12.04 -11.70 18.39
N GLY A 406 -11.60 -11.30 17.20
CA GLY A 406 -12.49 -10.93 16.10
C GLY A 406 -12.82 -9.44 16.00
N THR A 407 -12.23 -8.60 16.86
CA THR A 407 -12.42 -7.13 16.82
C THR A 407 -12.12 -6.52 15.44
N THR A 408 -11.04 -6.95 14.77
CA THR A 408 -10.72 -6.46 13.42
C THR A 408 -11.77 -6.88 12.38
N ASP A 409 -12.30 -8.11 12.46
CA ASP A 409 -13.37 -8.57 11.58
C ASP A 409 -14.67 -7.79 11.83
N TYR A 410 -14.99 -7.54 13.09
CA TYR A 410 -16.14 -6.74 13.50
C TYR A 410 -16.05 -5.32 12.97
N LEU A 411 -14.95 -4.62 13.24
CA LEU A 411 -14.72 -3.26 12.77
C LEU A 411 -14.68 -3.16 11.24
N THR A 412 -14.16 -4.17 10.54
CA THR A 412 -14.18 -4.19 9.07
C THR A 412 -15.61 -4.28 8.53
N VAL A 413 -16.46 -5.15 9.10
CA VAL A 413 -17.87 -5.25 8.67
C VAL A 413 -18.63 -3.96 8.96
N LEU A 414 -18.36 -3.33 10.11
CA LEU A 414 -18.98 -2.05 10.46
C LEU A 414 -18.51 -0.92 9.55
N ALA A 415 -17.22 -0.85 9.22
CA ALA A 415 -16.68 0.07 8.22
C ALA A 415 -17.35 -0.10 6.85
N MET A 416 -17.52 -1.34 6.39
CA MET A 416 -18.25 -1.64 5.15
C MET A 416 -19.72 -1.19 5.25
N GLY A 417 -20.40 -1.49 6.36
CA GLY A 417 -21.78 -1.06 6.60
C GLY A 417 -21.93 0.47 6.65
N TYR A 418 -20.95 1.16 7.24
CA TYR A 418 -20.88 2.61 7.29
C TYR A 418 -20.71 3.20 5.88
N ALA A 419 -19.75 2.71 5.11
CA ALA A 419 -19.56 3.10 3.72
C ALA A 419 -20.82 2.83 2.87
N ARG A 420 -21.53 1.71 3.11
CA ARG A 420 -22.82 1.42 2.44
C ARG A 420 -23.88 2.50 2.71
N ARG A 421 -24.00 2.98 3.95
CA ARG A 421 -24.97 4.04 4.31
C ARG A 421 -24.65 5.37 3.62
N LEU A 422 -23.36 5.62 3.36
CA LEU A 422 -22.91 6.81 2.65
C LEU A 422 -22.96 6.65 1.12
N GLY A 423 -23.33 5.48 0.59
CA GLY A 423 -23.25 5.19 -0.84
C GLY A 423 -21.82 5.20 -1.37
N ALA A 424 -20.83 4.93 -0.52
CA ALA A 424 -19.42 5.02 -0.83
C ALA A 424 -18.77 3.64 -1.02
N SER A 425 -17.73 3.59 -1.85
CA SER A 425 -16.82 2.44 -1.95
C SER A 425 -15.75 2.48 -0.86
N LEU A 426 -15.16 1.32 -0.57
CA LEU A 426 -14.17 1.16 0.49
C LEU A 426 -12.93 0.43 -0.02
N SER A 427 -11.77 1.07 0.07
CA SER A 427 -10.47 0.49 -0.25
C SER A 427 -9.82 -0.13 1.00
N PHE A 428 -9.19 -1.28 0.82
CA PHE A 428 -8.30 -1.90 1.83
C PHE A 428 -6.82 -1.51 1.65
N GLY A 429 -6.55 -0.56 0.76
CA GLY A 429 -5.23 -0.08 0.41
C GLY A 429 -4.38 -1.09 -0.35
N THR A 430 -3.07 -0.82 -0.41
CA THR A 430 -2.09 -1.63 -1.14
C THR A 430 -1.94 -3.04 -0.58
N GLU A 431 -2.13 -4.05 -1.43
CA GLU A 431 -1.81 -5.45 -1.23
C GLU A 431 -0.72 -5.87 -2.25
N PRO A 432 0.52 -6.09 -1.82
CA PRO A 432 1.56 -6.64 -2.69
C PRO A 432 1.12 -7.98 -3.30
N THR A 433 1.43 -8.20 -4.58
CA THR A 433 1.15 -9.46 -5.26
C THR A 433 2.37 -10.38 -5.19
N PRO A 434 2.22 -11.71 -5.13
CA PRO A 434 3.37 -12.62 -5.12
C PRO A 434 4.21 -12.55 -6.41
N ASN A 435 3.55 -12.22 -7.52
CA ASN A 435 4.18 -12.07 -8.82
C ASN A 435 4.15 -10.60 -9.25
N VAL A 436 5.26 -10.14 -9.82
CA VAL A 436 5.32 -8.87 -10.55
C VAL A 436 4.45 -8.98 -11.81
N GLY A 437 3.63 -7.96 -12.07
CA GLY A 437 2.80 -7.88 -13.27
C GLY A 437 3.56 -7.27 -14.45
N GLU A 438 2.95 -6.27 -15.08
CA GLU A 438 3.53 -5.52 -16.19
C GLU A 438 4.84 -4.81 -15.78
N VAL A 439 5.85 -4.89 -16.65
CA VAL A 439 7.11 -4.13 -16.54
C VAL A 439 7.32 -3.38 -17.84
N TYR A 440 7.57 -2.07 -17.75
CA TYR A 440 7.81 -1.20 -18.89
C TYR A 440 9.11 -0.39 -18.69
N GLY A 441 9.79 -0.04 -19.78
CA GLY A 441 10.93 0.88 -19.77
C GLY A 441 12.20 0.32 -19.11
N MET A 442 12.22 -0.97 -18.80
CA MET A 442 13.32 -1.68 -18.15
C MET A 442 14.01 -2.61 -19.15
N ARG A 443 15.33 -2.80 -19.04
CA ARG A 443 16.06 -3.79 -19.86
C ARG A 443 15.71 -5.20 -19.40
N ARG A 444 15.72 -6.17 -20.33
CA ARG A 444 15.31 -7.57 -20.06
C ARG A 444 16.02 -8.22 -18.86
N PHE A 445 17.31 -8.00 -18.68
CA PHE A 445 18.03 -8.57 -17.54
C PHE A 445 17.59 -7.96 -16.20
N MET A 446 17.40 -6.63 -16.14
CA MET A 446 16.89 -5.94 -14.94
C MET A 446 15.46 -6.37 -14.63
N GLU A 447 14.64 -6.64 -15.64
CA GLU A 447 13.28 -7.17 -15.42
C GLU A 447 13.35 -8.53 -14.72
N ALA A 448 14.20 -9.44 -15.19
CA ALA A 448 14.36 -10.76 -14.57
C ALA A 448 14.82 -10.63 -13.10
N GLU A 449 15.78 -9.74 -12.82
CA GLU A 449 16.27 -9.47 -11.46
C GLU A 449 15.22 -8.81 -10.58
N THR A 450 14.46 -7.86 -11.11
CA THR A 450 13.35 -7.22 -10.40
C THR A 450 12.32 -8.24 -9.97
N ARG A 451 11.97 -9.19 -10.85
CA ARG A 451 11.06 -10.29 -10.53
C ARG A 451 11.62 -11.20 -9.44
N LEU A 452 12.92 -11.49 -9.48
CA LEU A 452 13.62 -12.30 -8.48
C LEU A 452 13.63 -11.64 -7.10
N VAL A 453 14.07 -10.38 -7.04
CA VAL A 453 14.14 -9.58 -5.81
C VAL A 453 12.74 -9.39 -5.22
N HIS A 454 11.73 -9.14 -6.05
CA HIS A 454 10.34 -9.06 -5.61
C HIS A 454 9.85 -10.36 -4.99
N ALA A 455 10.10 -11.51 -5.61
CA ALA A 455 9.70 -12.82 -5.07
C ALA A 455 10.39 -13.12 -3.73
N ALA A 456 11.68 -12.81 -3.62
CA ALA A 456 12.45 -12.92 -2.38
C ALA A 456 11.86 -12.02 -1.28
N THR A 457 11.58 -10.76 -1.61
CA THR A 457 10.99 -9.75 -0.73
C THR A 457 9.60 -10.18 -0.25
N TYR A 458 8.73 -10.61 -1.16
CA TYR A 458 7.38 -11.06 -0.84
C TYR A 458 7.39 -12.20 0.20
N THR A 459 8.29 -13.17 -0.01
CA THR A 459 8.46 -14.33 0.86
C THR A 459 9.03 -13.94 2.22
N ALA A 460 10.12 -13.17 2.22
CA ALA A 460 10.83 -12.75 3.42
C ALA A 460 9.94 -11.98 4.39
N PHE A 461 9.07 -11.14 3.85
CA PHE A 461 8.27 -10.20 4.63
C PHE A 461 6.85 -10.67 4.95
N GLY A 462 6.44 -11.86 4.48
CA GLY A 462 5.08 -12.36 4.71
C GLY A 462 4.01 -11.38 4.23
N MET A 463 4.14 -10.89 3.00
CA MET A 463 3.25 -9.85 2.45
C MET A 463 1.82 -10.34 2.14
N ASP A 464 1.42 -11.50 2.67
CA ASP A 464 0.09 -12.08 2.53
C ASP A 464 -0.91 -11.62 3.60
N GLY A 465 -0.48 -10.80 4.57
CA GLY A 465 -1.33 -10.34 5.68
C GLY A 465 -2.66 -9.71 5.24
N LYS A 466 -2.68 -8.95 4.15
CA LYS A 466 -3.92 -8.36 3.61
C LYS A 466 -4.81 -9.35 2.85
N LYS A 467 -4.32 -10.54 2.46
CA LYS A 467 -5.19 -11.62 1.93
C LYS A 467 -6.25 -12.03 2.94
N THR A 468 -6.00 -11.83 4.23
CA THR A 468 -7.01 -12.07 5.27
C THR A 468 -8.29 -11.23 5.06
N LEU A 469 -8.21 -10.10 4.34
CA LEU A 469 -9.35 -9.25 4.00
C LEU A 469 -10.15 -9.77 2.79
N HIS A 470 -9.65 -10.75 2.03
CA HIS A 470 -10.38 -11.31 0.88
C HIS A 470 -11.68 -12.02 1.30
N LYS A 471 -11.76 -12.46 2.57
CA LYS A 471 -13.00 -13.00 3.15
C LYS A 471 -14.16 -11.97 3.20
N PHE A 472 -13.86 -10.68 3.01
CA PHE A 472 -14.84 -9.61 2.88
C PHE A 472 -15.29 -9.36 1.43
N HIS A 473 -14.85 -10.19 0.49
CA HIS A 473 -15.26 -10.17 -0.91
C HIS A 473 -15.09 -8.80 -1.58
N PRO A 474 -13.84 -8.30 -1.74
CA PRO A 474 -13.59 -7.16 -2.61
C PRO A 474 -14.15 -7.44 -4.00
N SER A 475 -14.74 -6.40 -4.58
CA SER A 475 -15.50 -6.47 -5.84
C SER A 475 -14.62 -6.27 -7.07
N ARG A 476 -13.55 -5.48 -6.94
CA ARG A 476 -12.55 -5.25 -7.97
C ARG A 476 -11.19 -4.99 -7.34
N SER A 477 -10.17 -5.08 -8.18
CA SER A 477 -8.80 -4.69 -7.83
C SER A 477 -8.25 -3.68 -8.84
N GLU A 478 -7.42 -2.76 -8.37
CA GLU A 478 -6.71 -1.78 -9.21
C GLU A 478 -5.20 -2.02 -9.17
N ALA A 479 -4.53 -1.99 -10.32
CA ALA A 479 -3.09 -2.26 -10.40
C ALA A 479 -2.26 -1.08 -9.87
N LEU A 480 -1.28 -1.40 -9.03
CA LEU A 480 -0.36 -0.46 -8.42
C LEU A 480 1.09 -0.71 -8.85
N HIS A 481 1.81 0.38 -9.08
CA HIS A 481 3.10 0.37 -9.75
C HIS A 481 4.17 1.06 -8.91
N LEU A 482 5.39 0.57 -9.02
CA LEU A 482 6.60 1.36 -8.78
C LEU A 482 6.89 2.16 -10.06
N VAL A 483 7.25 3.42 -9.91
CA VAL A 483 7.71 4.28 -11.00
C VAL A 483 9.13 4.71 -10.70
N LEU A 484 10.06 4.39 -11.59
CA LEU A 484 11.47 4.72 -11.48
C LEU A 484 11.76 5.91 -12.40
N GLY A 485 11.86 7.11 -11.83
CA GLY A 485 11.93 8.39 -12.56
C GLY A 485 13.24 8.68 -13.29
N SER A 486 13.84 7.64 -13.88
CA SER A 486 15.06 7.70 -14.69
C SER A 486 14.97 6.71 -15.85
N SER A 487 15.52 7.10 -17.00
CA SER A 487 15.67 6.26 -18.18
C SER A 487 16.98 5.44 -18.18
N GLY A 488 17.91 5.74 -17.28
CA GLY A 488 19.21 5.06 -17.18
C GLY A 488 19.21 3.97 -16.11
N VAL A 489 19.96 2.89 -16.35
CA VAL A 489 20.13 1.75 -15.43
C VAL A 489 20.49 2.21 -14.02
N LEU A 490 21.54 3.02 -13.87
CA LEU A 490 21.99 3.52 -12.56
C LEU A 490 20.93 4.34 -11.84
N GLY A 491 20.17 5.17 -12.58
CA GLY A 491 19.09 5.96 -12.01
C GLY A 491 17.90 5.11 -11.59
N GLN A 492 17.57 4.08 -12.36
CA GLN A 492 16.53 3.10 -12.01
C GLN A 492 16.92 2.30 -10.75
N SER A 493 18.17 1.83 -10.65
CA SER A 493 18.68 1.16 -9.46
C SER A 493 18.70 2.10 -8.24
N ALA A 494 19.09 3.36 -8.40
CA ALA A 494 19.06 4.35 -7.33
C ALA A 494 17.61 4.65 -6.86
N ALA A 495 16.66 4.73 -7.78
CA ALA A 495 15.24 4.89 -7.46
C ALA A 495 14.70 3.68 -6.70
N ALA A 496 15.00 2.45 -7.15
CA ALA A 496 14.59 1.23 -6.47
C ALA A 496 15.18 1.12 -5.04
N ALA A 497 16.47 1.44 -4.89
CA ALA A 497 17.13 1.47 -3.58
C ALA A 497 16.56 2.58 -2.66
N ALA A 498 16.15 3.71 -3.23
CA ALA A 498 15.49 4.78 -2.48
C ALA A 498 14.10 4.36 -2.02
N ILE A 499 13.32 3.70 -2.87
CA ILE A 499 12.04 3.11 -2.48
C ILE A 499 12.24 2.16 -1.30
N TRP A 500 13.20 1.24 -1.41
CA TRP A 500 13.53 0.28 -0.36
C TRP A 500 13.80 0.94 1.00
N LYS A 501 14.64 1.98 1.00
CA LYS A 501 14.96 2.76 2.20
C LYS A 501 13.77 3.56 2.73
N ALA A 502 12.96 4.15 1.84
CA ALA A 502 11.80 4.95 2.22
C ALA A 502 10.68 4.09 2.83
N THR A 503 10.56 2.83 2.42
CA THR A 503 9.60 1.84 2.93
C THR A 503 10.11 1.07 4.16
N HIS A 504 11.21 1.51 4.78
CA HIS A 504 11.77 0.88 5.99
C HIS A 504 11.99 -0.64 5.88
N LEU A 505 12.24 -1.14 4.66
CA LEU A 505 12.48 -2.57 4.46
C LEU A 505 13.92 -2.88 4.87
N HIS A 506 14.09 -3.84 5.77
CA HIS A 506 15.42 -4.37 6.08
C HIS A 506 15.85 -5.33 4.98
N TYR A 507 17.07 -5.21 4.48
CA TYR A 507 17.56 -6.11 3.42
C TYR A 507 17.89 -7.52 3.96
N ARG A 508 18.18 -7.64 5.26
CA ARG A 508 18.62 -8.89 5.91
C ARG A 508 17.67 -10.08 5.67
N PRO A 509 16.34 -9.95 5.86
CA PRO A 509 15.41 -11.06 5.62
C PRO A 509 15.35 -11.49 4.16
N VAL A 510 15.81 -10.65 3.23
CA VAL A 510 15.70 -10.87 1.78
C VAL A 510 16.95 -11.55 1.21
N ILE A 511 18.13 -11.36 1.81
CA ILE A 511 19.38 -11.96 1.32
C ILE A 511 19.26 -13.49 1.25
N ALA A 512 18.86 -14.15 2.32
CA ALA A 512 18.84 -15.62 2.36
C ALA A 512 17.89 -16.23 1.31
N PRO A 513 16.62 -15.77 1.16
CA PRO A 513 15.77 -16.18 0.05
C PRO A 513 16.35 -15.86 -1.33
N LEU A 514 17.03 -14.72 -1.47
CA LEU A 514 17.65 -14.31 -2.72
C LEU A 514 18.80 -15.26 -3.11
N VAL A 515 19.69 -15.59 -2.16
CA VAL A 515 20.79 -16.55 -2.39
C VAL A 515 20.22 -17.91 -2.83
N GLY A 516 19.21 -18.43 -2.13
CA GLY A 516 18.58 -19.69 -2.54
C GLY A 516 17.95 -19.64 -3.94
N LEU A 517 17.32 -18.52 -4.31
CA LEU A 517 16.75 -18.33 -5.64
C LEU A 517 17.83 -18.16 -6.74
N VAL A 518 18.99 -17.60 -6.40
CA VAL A 518 20.17 -17.46 -7.28
C VAL A 518 20.90 -18.78 -7.45
N GLU A 519 21.03 -19.59 -6.39
CA GLU A 519 21.62 -20.92 -6.51
C GLU A 519 20.75 -21.84 -7.39
N GLN A 520 19.42 -21.62 -7.38
CA GLN A 520 18.47 -22.33 -8.23
C GLN A 520 18.40 -21.80 -9.67
N ARG A 521 18.92 -20.59 -9.95
CA ARG A 521 18.93 -19.98 -11.29
C ARG A 521 20.27 -19.29 -11.51
N GLN A 522 21.08 -19.75 -12.49
CA GLN A 522 22.29 -19.04 -12.94
C GLN A 522 22.02 -17.53 -13.12
N ALA A 523 22.25 -16.74 -12.07
CA ALA A 523 21.89 -15.33 -12.04
C ALA A 523 22.94 -14.54 -12.82
N GLY A 524 22.50 -13.49 -13.51
CA GLY A 524 23.38 -12.66 -14.32
C GLY A 524 24.22 -11.67 -13.50
N GLU A 525 25.23 -11.10 -14.16
CA GLU A 525 26.23 -10.15 -13.64
C GLU A 525 25.65 -8.90 -12.94
N THR A 526 24.36 -8.56 -13.12
CA THR A 526 23.77 -7.33 -12.55
C THR A 526 23.26 -7.52 -11.12
N LEU A 527 22.81 -8.72 -10.74
CA LEU A 527 22.50 -9.04 -9.35
C LEU A 527 23.79 -9.05 -8.51
N GLU A 528 24.87 -9.57 -9.07
CA GLU A 528 26.20 -9.43 -8.51
C GLU A 528 26.60 -7.96 -8.37
N ALA A 529 26.34 -7.10 -9.36
CA ALA A 529 26.60 -5.67 -9.24
C ALA A 529 25.74 -4.97 -8.17
N MET A 530 24.45 -5.33 -8.03
CA MET A 530 23.57 -4.81 -6.98
C MET A 530 24.03 -5.23 -5.59
N LEU A 531 24.38 -6.51 -5.43
CA LEU A 531 24.95 -7.05 -4.19
C LEU A 531 26.32 -6.41 -3.91
N SER A 532 27.19 -6.27 -4.90
CA SER A 532 28.48 -5.59 -4.78
C SER A 532 28.32 -4.13 -4.36
N LEU A 533 27.34 -3.39 -4.88
CA LEU A 533 27.11 -2.00 -4.49
C LEU A 533 26.58 -1.87 -3.05
N LEU A 534 25.86 -2.88 -2.57
CA LEU A 534 25.47 -3.01 -1.16
C LEU A 534 26.66 -3.45 -0.28
N VAL A 535 27.56 -4.30 -0.77
CA VAL A 535 28.83 -4.68 -0.09
C VAL A 535 29.78 -3.50 0.02
N GLU A 536 30.06 -2.79 -1.07
CA GLU A 536 30.98 -1.65 -1.14
C GLU A 536 30.56 -0.52 -0.21
N ARG A 537 29.26 -0.32 -0.01
CA ARG A 537 28.71 0.65 0.93
C ARG A 537 28.69 0.17 2.38
N GLY A 538 29.36 -0.94 2.67
CA GLY A 538 29.46 -1.53 4.02
C GLY A 538 28.17 -2.18 4.52
N GLN A 539 27.16 -2.34 3.65
CA GLN A 539 25.85 -2.84 4.07
C GLN A 539 25.81 -4.38 4.14
N LEU A 540 26.67 -5.08 3.39
CA LEU A 540 26.73 -6.55 3.39
C LEU A 540 28.03 -7.14 3.96
N ARG A 541 29.08 -6.33 4.19
CA ARG A 541 30.40 -6.82 4.65
C ARG A 541 30.35 -7.63 5.96
N PRO A 542 29.65 -7.20 7.03
CA PRO A 542 29.56 -7.99 8.26
C PRO A 542 28.87 -9.36 8.08
N TYR A 543 28.03 -9.50 7.05
CA TYR A 543 27.25 -10.70 6.78
C TYR A 543 28.00 -11.75 5.97
N LEU A 544 28.78 -11.32 4.97
CA LEU A 544 29.66 -12.24 4.25
C LEU A 544 30.69 -12.85 5.21
N GLU A 545 31.21 -12.05 6.14
CA GLU A 545 32.14 -12.51 7.18
C GLU A 545 31.48 -13.50 8.18
N GLN A 546 30.20 -13.36 8.49
CA GLN A 546 29.45 -14.30 9.33
C GLN A 546 29.05 -15.59 8.60
N CYS A 547 28.60 -15.52 7.35
CA CYS A 547 28.27 -16.71 6.57
C CYS A 547 29.51 -17.56 6.26
N ILE A 548 30.65 -16.90 5.98
CA ILE A 548 31.94 -17.57 5.75
C ILE A 548 32.46 -18.22 7.04
N SER A 549 32.29 -17.58 8.20
CA SER A 549 32.73 -18.16 9.49
C SER A 549 31.82 -19.28 10.01
N SER A 550 30.53 -19.28 9.65
CA SER A 550 29.60 -20.36 10.03
C SER A 550 29.74 -21.64 9.19
N GLY A 551 30.55 -21.62 8.12
CA GLY A 551 30.71 -22.74 7.19
C GLY A 551 31.96 -23.61 7.39
N SER A 552 32.85 -23.29 8.35
CA SER A 552 34.17 -23.95 8.40
C SER A 552 34.42 -24.98 9.51
N ASP A 553 33.64 -25.07 10.58
CA ASP A 553 34.03 -25.92 11.72
C ASP A 553 32.95 -26.93 12.14
N THR A 554 32.97 -28.10 11.51
CA THR A 554 32.66 -29.40 12.17
C THR A 554 33.35 -30.53 11.40
N ALA A 555 34.68 -30.61 11.52
CA ALA A 555 35.40 -31.86 11.38
C ALA A 555 35.73 -32.36 12.80
N CYS A 556 35.12 -33.47 13.19
CA CYS A 556 35.25 -34.11 14.48
C CYS A 556 36.70 -34.56 14.75
N GLU A 557 37.30 -34.06 15.83
CA GLU A 557 38.32 -34.81 16.58
C GLU A 557 37.67 -35.37 17.85
N GLY A 558 37.64 -36.70 17.93
CA GLY A 558 37.16 -37.42 19.11
C GLY A 558 38.19 -37.40 20.24
N PRO A 559 37.77 -37.48 21.52
CA PRO A 559 38.70 -37.46 22.63
C PRO A 559 39.39 -38.82 22.82
N ALA A 560 40.70 -38.77 23.01
CA ALA A 560 41.50 -39.85 23.58
C ALA A 560 41.37 -39.84 25.11
N GLU A 561 41.52 -41.04 25.67
CA GLU A 561 41.43 -41.45 27.08
C GLU A 561 42.34 -40.64 28.03
N ASP A 562 41.79 -40.18 29.17
CA ASP A 562 42.04 -40.71 30.53
C ASP A 562 41.16 -40.01 31.58
#